data_AF-A0A534YCP3-F1
#
_entry.id   AF-A0A534YCP3-F1
#
_cell.length_a   1.000
_cell.length_b   1.000
_cell.length_c   1.000
_cell.angle_alpha   90.00
_cell.angle_beta   90.00
_cell.angle_gamma   90.00
#
_symmetry.space_group_name_H-M   'P 1'
#
loop_
_entity.id
_entity.type
_entity.pdbx_description
1 polymer ?
#
loop_
_entity_poly.entity_id
_entity_poly.type
_entity_poly.pdbx_seq_one_letter_code
_entity_poly.pdbx_strand_id
1 'polypeptide(L)'
;MENKQGSGHCSRRGRVNRVQKFREAALMAKAELARKAGVSESTVDRIEAGHECRMETKRKILLALGLTIQESGKLFPRHNGAPRQRAGDSNG
;
A
#
# COMPACT_ATOMS: atom_id res chain seq x y z
N MET A 1 -3.54 26.77 3.31
CA MET A 1 -4.04 25.39 3.46
C MET A 1 -2.84 24.49 3.72
N GLU A 2 -2.36 24.52 4.97
CA GLU A 2 -1.19 23.76 5.41
C GLU A 2 -1.64 22.41 5.96
N ASN A 3 -1.18 21.32 5.34
CA ASN A 3 -1.32 20.01 5.94
C ASN A 3 0.06 19.55 6.43
N LYS A 4 0.39 19.97 7.66
CA LYS A 4 1.54 19.49 8.45
C LYS A 4 1.33 18.05 8.89
N GLN A 5 2.11 17.12 8.33
CA GLN A 5 2.46 15.79 8.90
C GLN A 5 3.80 15.42 8.23
N GLY A 6 4.95 15.24 8.86
CA GLY A 6 5.30 14.72 10.18
C GLY A 6 6.56 13.87 9.95
N SER A 7 7.61 14.13 10.72
CA SER A 7 8.93 13.50 10.61
C SER A 7 8.88 11.96 10.65
N GLY A 8 9.69 11.27 9.82
CA GLY A 8 9.77 9.81 9.84
C GLY A 8 10.96 9.29 9.04
N HIS A 9 11.84 8.58 9.71
CA HIS A 9 13.20 8.21 9.29
C HIS A 9 13.28 7.49 7.94
N CYS A 10 14.36 7.79 7.21
CA CYS A 10 14.78 7.17 5.97
C CYS A 10 15.21 5.69 6.15
N SER A 11 14.27 4.75 6.16
CA SER A 11 14.62 3.34 5.97
C SER A 11 14.75 3.05 4.46
N ARG A 12 15.92 3.38 3.90
CA ARG A 12 16.38 2.94 2.58
C ARG A 12 16.39 1.41 2.56
N ARG A 13 15.32 0.79 2.07
CA ARG A 13 15.37 -0.49 1.35
C ARG A 13 14.13 -0.54 0.46
N GLY A 14 14.35 -0.22 -0.81
CA GLY A 14 13.32 -0.23 -1.85
C GLY A 14 12.68 -1.61 -1.97
N ARG A 15 11.59 -1.81 -1.24
CA ARG A 15 10.62 -2.85 -1.58
C ARG A 15 9.71 -2.23 -2.63
N VAL A 16 10.07 -2.46 -3.89
CA VAL A 16 9.28 -2.11 -5.06
C VAL A 16 7.85 -2.61 -4.89
N ASN A 17 6.92 -1.69 -4.62
CA ASN A 17 5.50 -2.01 -4.56
C ASN A 17 4.97 -2.23 -5.98
N ARG A 18 4.09 -3.21 -6.17
CA ARG A 18 3.53 -3.53 -7.50
C ARG A 18 2.48 -2.53 -7.96
N VAL A 19 2.14 -1.55 -7.13
CA VAL A 19 1.13 -0.51 -7.40
C VAL A 19 1.41 0.24 -8.71
N GLN A 20 2.67 0.54 -9.02
CA GLN A 20 3.03 1.20 -10.28
C GLN A 20 2.62 0.35 -11.50
N LYS A 21 2.92 -0.96 -11.48
CA LYS A 21 2.57 -1.87 -12.58
C LYS A 21 1.06 -1.99 -12.78
N PHE A 22 0.30 -2.03 -11.69
CA PHE A 22 -1.16 -2.07 -11.76
C PHE A 22 -1.75 -0.75 -12.25
N ARG A 23 -1.13 0.38 -11.87
CA ARG A 23 -1.50 1.70 -12.37
C ARG A 23 -1.27 1.80 -13.88
N GLU A 24 -0.14 1.32 -14.38
CA GLU A 24 0.17 1.26 -15.82
C GLU A 24 -0.76 0.30 -16.56
N ALA A 25 -1.03 -0.88 -15.99
CA ALA A 25 -1.99 -1.84 -16.56
C ALA A 25 -3.42 -1.30 -16.62
N ALA A 26 -3.81 -0.44 -15.66
CA ALA A 26 -5.10 0.25 -15.63
C ALA A 26 -5.12 1.55 -16.46
N LEU A 27 -4.04 1.89 -17.18
CA LEU A 27 -3.88 3.12 -17.97
C LEU A 27 -4.18 4.40 -17.16
N MET A 28 -3.79 4.41 -15.89
CA MET A 28 -4.19 5.46 -14.94
C MET A 28 -2.99 6.35 -14.56
N ALA A 29 -3.16 7.67 -14.58
CA ALA A 29 -2.14 8.59 -14.08
C ALA A 29 -2.09 8.57 -12.54
N LYS A 30 -0.98 9.03 -11.92
CA LYS A 30 -0.88 9.18 -10.46
C LYS A 30 -2.02 10.03 -9.89
N ALA A 31 -2.28 11.16 -10.55
CA ALA A 31 -3.37 12.07 -10.22
C ALA A 31 -4.75 11.41 -10.33
N GLU A 32 -4.97 10.59 -11.36
CA GLU A 32 -6.23 9.88 -11.58
C GLU A 32 -6.48 8.83 -10.49
N LEU A 33 -5.44 8.06 -10.15
CA LEU A 33 -5.52 7.08 -9.06
C LEU A 33 -5.78 7.78 -7.72
N ALA A 34 -5.11 8.91 -7.47
CA ALA A 34 -5.29 9.72 -6.28
C ALA A 34 -6.73 10.25 -6.16
N ARG A 35 -7.29 10.77 -7.26
CA ARG A 35 -8.67 11.24 -7.36
C ARG A 35 -9.67 10.12 -7.11
N LYS A 36 -9.54 8.97 -7.79
CA LYS A 36 -10.43 7.82 -7.60
C LYS A 36 -10.35 7.24 -6.18
N ALA A 37 -9.16 7.20 -5.59
CA ALA A 37 -8.95 6.70 -4.24
C ALA A 37 -9.18 7.77 -3.16
N GLY A 38 -9.56 9.01 -3.50
CA GLY A 38 -9.77 10.08 -2.52
C GLY A 38 -8.56 10.33 -1.62
N VAL A 39 -7.35 10.26 -2.19
CA VAL A 39 -6.07 10.49 -1.50
C VAL A 39 -5.25 11.54 -2.24
N SER A 40 -4.24 12.09 -1.59
CA SER A 40 -3.32 13.03 -2.22
C SER A 40 -2.28 12.32 -3.11
N GLU A 41 -1.85 12.98 -4.17
CA GLU A 41 -0.79 12.48 -5.08
C GLU A 41 0.50 12.14 -4.32
N SER A 42 0.92 12.96 -3.35
CA SER A 42 2.09 12.69 -2.50
C SER A 42 1.96 11.42 -1.65
N THR A 43 0.73 10.96 -1.38
CA THR A 43 0.49 9.69 -0.70
C THR A 43 0.63 8.53 -1.67
N VAL A 44 0.16 8.68 -2.92
CA VAL A 44 0.39 7.69 -3.98
C VAL A 44 1.89 7.53 -4.27
N ASP A 45 2.63 8.63 -4.36
CA ASP A 45 4.09 8.60 -4.55
C ASP A 45 4.82 7.83 -3.46
N ARG A 46 4.50 8.10 -2.18
CA ARG A 46 5.05 7.34 -1.04
C ARG A 46 4.69 5.86 -1.11
N ILE A 47 3.48 5.54 -1.54
CA ILE A 47 3.02 4.17 -1.69
C ILE A 47 3.79 3.44 -2.79
N GLU A 48 3.96 4.06 -3.96
CA GLU A 48 4.78 3.48 -5.03
C GLU A 48 6.24 3.30 -4.59
N ALA A 49 6.76 4.23 -3.79
CA ALA A 49 8.10 4.17 -3.21
C ALA A 49 8.28 3.13 -2.07
N GLY A 50 7.22 2.43 -1.65
CA GLY A 50 7.34 1.36 -0.66
C GLY A 50 6.99 1.74 0.78
N HIS A 51 6.47 2.94 1.02
CA HIS A 51 6.15 3.40 2.37
C HIS A 51 4.87 2.81 2.94
N GLU A 52 4.83 2.74 4.27
CA GLU A 52 3.68 2.30 5.04
C GLU A 52 2.55 3.34 4.93
N CYS A 53 1.38 2.90 4.53
CA CYS A 53 0.18 3.72 4.44
C CYS A 53 -0.94 3.11 5.28
N ARG A 54 -1.86 3.96 5.77
CA ARG A 54 -3.00 3.53 6.57
C ARG A 54 -3.86 2.52 5.79
N MET A 55 -4.45 1.58 6.53
CA MET A 55 -5.35 0.57 5.95
C MET A 55 -6.54 1.19 5.21
N GLU A 56 -7.00 2.35 5.67
CA GLU A 56 -8.03 3.12 4.98
C GLU A 56 -7.58 3.53 3.57
N THR A 57 -6.38 4.07 3.43
CA THR A 57 -5.81 4.46 2.13
C THR A 57 -5.65 3.27 1.20
N LYS A 58 -5.19 2.12 1.73
CA LYS A 58 -5.08 0.87 0.95
C LYS A 58 -6.45 0.43 0.42
N ARG A 59 -7.49 0.44 1.26
CA ARG A 59 -8.88 0.12 0.87
C ARG A 59 -9.39 1.04 -0.24
N LYS A 60 -9.14 2.35 -0.15
CA LYS A 60 -9.57 3.29 -1.19
C LYS A 60 -8.84 3.05 -2.52
N ILE A 61 -7.54 2.77 -2.50
CA ILE A 61 -6.74 2.46 -3.70
C ILE A 61 -7.19 1.14 -4.34
N LEU A 62 -7.51 0.12 -3.55
CA LEU A 62 -8.05 -1.15 -4.04
C LEU A 62 -9.36 -0.93 -4.79
N LEU A 63 -10.28 -0.18 -4.19
CA LEU A 63 -11.56 0.15 -4.81
C LEU A 63 -11.37 0.95 -6.11
N ALA A 64 -10.43 1.90 -6.13
CA ALA A 64 -10.09 2.68 -7.31
C ALA A 64 -9.55 1.84 -8.48
N LEU A 65 -8.84 0.76 -8.17
CA LEU A 65 -8.32 -0.22 -9.13
C LEU A 65 -9.33 -1.34 -9.46
N GLY A 66 -10.50 -1.35 -8.83
CA GLY A 66 -11.51 -2.42 -9.01
C GLY A 66 -11.09 -3.77 -8.41
N LEU A 67 -10.20 -3.75 -7.42
CA LEU A 67 -9.65 -4.95 -6.78
C LEU A 67 -10.28 -5.19 -5.41
N THR A 68 -10.32 -6.46 -5.01
CA THR A 68 -10.83 -6.87 -3.70
C THR A 68 -9.74 -6.82 -2.62
N ILE A 69 -10.14 -6.79 -1.35
CA ILE A 69 -9.20 -6.76 -0.21
C ILE A 69 -8.24 -7.97 -0.22
N GLN A 70 -8.68 -9.10 -0.76
CA GLN A 70 -7.87 -10.32 -0.92
C GLN A 70 -6.68 -10.11 -1.87
N GLU A 71 -6.87 -9.32 -2.93
CA GLU A 71 -5.83 -9.01 -3.91
C GLU A 71 -4.84 -7.94 -3.39
N SER A 72 -5.15 -7.27 -2.28
CA SER A 72 -4.26 -6.26 -1.70
C SER A 72 -2.91 -6.82 -1.26
N GLY A 73 -2.86 -8.10 -0.87
CA GLY A 73 -1.60 -8.79 -0.56
C GLY A 73 -0.67 -8.89 -1.76
N LYS A 74 -1.20 -8.88 -2.99
CA LYS A 74 -0.42 -8.88 -4.23
C LYS A 74 0.12 -7.48 -4.56
N LEU A 75 -0.63 -6.42 -4.25
CA LEU A 75 -0.26 -5.03 -4.48
C LEU A 75 0.72 -4.48 -3.43
N PHE A 76 0.47 -4.82 -2.17
CA PHE A 76 1.22 -4.37 -1.00
C PHE A 76 1.91 -5.57 -0.33
N PRO A 77 2.95 -6.15 -0.95
CA PRO A 77 3.70 -7.24 -0.34
C PRO A 77 4.42 -6.72 0.92
N ARG A 78 3.83 -7.06 2.08
CA ARG A 78 4.20 -6.76 3.50
C ARG A 78 3.53 -5.55 4.15
N HIS A 79 2.37 -5.81 4.74
CA HIS A 79 2.10 -5.77 6.18
C HIS A 79 0.69 -6.36 6.33
N ASN A 80 0.56 -7.66 6.13
CA ASN A 80 -0.44 -8.39 6.87
C ASN A 80 0.44 -9.21 7.81
N GLY A 81 0.35 -8.92 9.11
CA GLY A 81 1.09 -9.69 10.10
C GLY A 81 0.85 -11.15 9.79
N ALA A 82 1.90 -11.85 9.35
CA ALA A 82 1.84 -13.31 9.37
C ALA A 82 1.36 -13.65 10.79
N PRO A 83 0.35 -14.51 10.95
CA PRO A 83 0.13 -15.06 12.28
C PRO A 83 1.49 -15.61 12.69
N ARG A 84 1.99 -15.15 13.83
CA ARG A 84 3.07 -15.84 14.51
C ARG A 84 2.44 -17.19 14.85
N GLN A 85 2.47 -18.14 13.91
CA GLN A 85 2.18 -19.53 14.21
C GLN A 85 3.28 -19.90 15.20
N ARG A 86 2.92 -19.78 16.49
CA ARG A 86 3.58 -20.54 17.53
C ARG A 86 3.44 -21.98 17.06
N ALA A 87 4.56 -22.51 16.58
CA ALA A 87 4.72 -23.94 16.40
C ALA A 87 4.20 -24.59 17.69
N GLY A 88 3.24 -25.51 17.54
CA GLY A 88 2.82 -26.34 18.66
C GLY A 88 3.94 -27.30 18.96
N ASP A 89 4.66 -27.07 20.04
CA ASP A 89 5.57 -28.04 20.64
C ASP A 89 4.70 -29.21 21.15
N SER A 90 4.50 -30.22 20.30
CA SER A 90 3.94 -31.50 20.69
C SER A 90 5.11 -32.37 21.16
N ASN A 91 5.26 -32.59 22.46
CA ASN A 91 6.14 -33.64 22.97
C ASN A 91 5.27 -34.81 23.46
N GLY A 92 5.40 -35.95 22.78
CA GLY A 92 4.96 -37.26 23.26
C GLY A 92 5.99 -37.89 24.19
#